data_AF-A0A1J5QX46-F1
#
_entry.id   AF-A0A1J5QX46-F1
#
_cell.length_a   1.000
_cell.length_b   1.000
_cell.length_c   1.000
_cell.angle_alpha   90.00
_cell.angle_beta   90.00
_cell.angle_gamma   90.00
#
_symmetry.space_group_name_H-M   'P 1'
#
loop_
_entity.id
_entity.type
_entity.pdbx_description
1 polymer ?
#
loop_
_entity_poly.entity_id
_entity_poly.type
_entity_poly.pdbx_seq_one_letter_code
_entity_poly.pdbx_strand_id
1 'polypeptide(L)'
;MTTLWTAPAKVLTDQADPGWEGIWTLTYAAGHAAINLGLAVPLGVAVDLTYAAMDFREAQDELEWAHPDLPARCAAVDLGQLDPTEGEPRARLIIDQLATAALHRAIALATTDLDVPDLLCLARVTPKLFTGRAKVTGRMP
;
A
#
# COMPACT_ATOMS: atom_id res chain seq x y z
N MET A 1 -9.29 -13.58 -14.15
CA MET A 1 -8.65 -12.90 -15.30
C MET A 1 -7.36 -12.30 -14.78
N THR A 2 -6.24 -12.48 -15.49
CA THR A 2 -4.97 -11.83 -15.16
C THR A 2 -4.94 -10.41 -15.72
N THR A 3 -4.20 -9.53 -15.07
CA THR A 3 -4.11 -8.11 -15.42
C THR A 3 -2.66 -7.66 -15.39
N LEU A 4 -2.30 -6.81 -16.37
CA LEU A 4 -1.08 -6.03 -16.27
C LEU A 4 -1.32 -4.91 -15.25
N TRP A 5 -0.57 -4.93 -14.16
CA TRP A 5 -0.68 -3.99 -13.05
C TRP A 5 -0.06 -2.63 -13.38
N THR A 6 0.90 -2.55 -14.31
CA THR A 6 1.61 -1.29 -14.60
C THR A 6 0.66 -0.12 -14.93
N ALA A 7 -0.30 -0.32 -15.82
CA ALA A 7 -1.24 0.72 -16.22
C ALA A 7 -2.19 1.16 -15.09
N PRO A 8 -2.93 0.26 -14.42
CA PRO A 8 -3.83 0.64 -13.33
C PRO A 8 -3.06 1.21 -12.12
N ALA A 9 -1.88 0.71 -11.79
CA ALA A 9 -1.08 1.26 -10.69
C ALA A 9 -0.60 2.69 -10.97
N LYS A 10 -0.24 3.00 -12.23
CA LYS A 10 0.10 4.36 -12.64
C LYS A 10 -1.10 5.30 -12.49
N VAL A 11 -2.26 4.91 -13.03
CA VAL A 11 -3.50 5.69 -12.90
C VAL A 11 -3.82 5.94 -11.43
N LEU A 12 -3.72 4.91 -10.59
CA LEU A 12 -3.98 5.03 -9.17
C LEU A 12 -3.01 5.99 -8.47
N THR A 13 -1.73 5.92 -8.79
CA THR A 13 -0.71 6.80 -8.20
C THR A 13 -0.93 8.26 -8.59
N ASP A 14 -1.28 8.51 -9.85
CA ASP A 14 -1.47 9.84 -10.42
C ASP A 14 -2.80 10.49 -9.97
N GLN A 15 -3.85 9.70 -9.74
CA GLN A 15 -5.20 10.20 -9.46
C GLN A 15 -5.65 10.08 -7.99
N ALA A 16 -4.95 9.29 -7.16
CA ALA A 16 -5.30 9.20 -5.75
C ALA A 16 -5.16 10.55 -5.04
N ASP A 17 -6.15 10.88 -4.22
CA ASP A 17 -6.23 12.11 -3.43
C ASP A 17 -4.93 12.36 -2.62
N PRO A 18 -4.46 13.60 -2.42
CA PRO A 18 -3.24 13.86 -1.66
C PRO A 18 -3.38 13.66 -0.15
N GLY A 19 -4.61 13.58 0.38
CA GLY A 19 -4.90 13.42 1.80
C GLY A 19 -5.22 11.98 2.21
N TRP A 20 -6.02 11.82 3.27
CA TRP A 20 -6.34 10.55 3.91
C TRP A 20 -6.89 9.50 2.95
N GLU A 21 -7.74 9.92 2.01
CA GLU A 21 -8.43 9.02 1.07
C GLU A 21 -7.44 8.34 0.12
N GLY A 22 -6.43 9.09 -0.35
CA GLY A 22 -5.38 8.52 -1.19
C GLY A 22 -4.38 7.69 -0.41
N ILE A 23 -4.04 8.07 0.82
CA ILE A 23 -3.21 7.22 1.70
C ILE A 23 -3.91 5.86 1.89
N TRP A 24 -5.19 5.86 2.24
CA TRP A 24 -5.97 4.62 2.43
C TRP A 24 -6.03 3.80 1.13
N THR A 25 -6.43 4.43 0.01
CA THR A 25 -6.60 3.76 -1.28
C THR A 25 -5.31 3.10 -1.78
N LEU A 26 -4.18 3.82 -1.70
CA LEU A 26 -2.89 3.30 -2.15
C LEU A 26 -2.36 2.19 -1.23
N THR A 27 -2.57 2.33 0.07
CA THR A 27 -2.21 1.30 1.05
C THR A 27 -3.05 0.03 0.84
N TYR A 28 -4.35 0.18 0.56
CA TYR A 28 -5.25 -0.91 0.20
C TYR A 28 -4.76 -1.67 -1.03
N ALA A 29 -4.49 -0.94 -2.12
CA ALA A 29 -4.03 -1.54 -3.37
C ALA A 29 -2.66 -2.24 -3.19
N ALA A 30 -1.73 -1.65 -2.44
CA ALA A 30 -0.44 -2.27 -2.14
C ALA A 30 -0.60 -3.57 -1.33
N GLY A 31 -1.46 -3.58 -0.31
CA GLY A 31 -1.79 -4.75 0.49
C GLY A 31 -2.37 -5.90 -0.33
N HIS A 32 -3.38 -5.61 -1.15
CA HIS A 32 -4.00 -6.61 -2.02
C HIS A 32 -3.03 -7.12 -3.10
N ALA A 33 -2.24 -6.24 -3.71
CA ALA A 33 -1.22 -6.64 -4.67
C ALA A 33 -0.14 -7.53 -4.04
N ALA A 34 0.27 -7.27 -2.79
CA ALA A 34 1.20 -8.14 -2.06
C ALA A 34 0.62 -9.56 -1.83
N ILE A 35 -0.66 -9.66 -1.47
CA ILE A 35 -1.37 -10.95 -1.34
C ILE A 35 -1.41 -11.66 -2.70
N ASN A 36 -1.85 -10.98 -3.76
CA ASN A 36 -1.99 -11.56 -5.09
C ASN A 36 -0.64 -12.04 -5.65
N LEU A 37 0.44 -11.28 -5.43
CA LEU A 37 1.79 -11.72 -5.79
C LEU A 37 2.24 -12.91 -4.95
N GLY A 38 1.96 -12.92 -3.65
CA GLY A 38 2.28 -14.03 -2.75
C GLY A 38 1.66 -15.36 -3.18
N LEU A 39 0.46 -15.33 -3.76
CA LEU A 39 -0.22 -16.50 -4.33
C LEU A 39 0.39 -16.97 -5.66
N ALA A 40 1.14 -16.10 -6.35
CA ALA A 40 1.72 -16.38 -7.67
C ALA A 40 3.20 -16.83 -7.62
N VAL A 41 3.83 -16.85 -6.44
CA VAL A 41 5.26 -17.15 -6.27
C VAL A 41 5.50 -18.38 -5.36
N PRO A 42 6.71 -18.98 -5.38
CA PRO A 42 7.04 -20.07 -4.45
C PRO A 42 6.95 -19.65 -2.97
N LEU A 43 6.66 -20.61 -2.09
CA LEU A 43 6.41 -20.37 -0.66
C LEU A 43 7.50 -19.55 0.04
N GLY A 44 8.79 -19.81 -0.24
CA GLY A 44 9.89 -19.07 0.39
C GLY A 44 9.88 -17.57 0.07
N VAL A 45 9.37 -17.20 -1.10
CA VAL A 45 9.24 -15.80 -1.56
C VAL A 45 7.93 -15.18 -1.02
N ALA A 46 6.88 -15.99 -0.87
CA ALA A 46 5.57 -15.56 -0.40
C ALA A 46 5.56 -15.09 1.07
N VAL A 47 6.52 -15.54 1.89
CA VAL A 47 6.61 -15.16 3.31
C VAL A 47 6.80 -13.65 3.48
N ASP A 48 7.78 -13.06 2.78
CA ASP A 48 8.05 -11.62 2.87
C ASP A 48 6.86 -10.78 2.37
N LEU A 49 6.19 -11.26 1.32
CA LEU A 49 5.01 -10.61 0.75
C LEU A 49 3.82 -10.68 1.72
N THR A 50 3.68 -11.78 2.45
CA THR A 50 2.66 -11.94 3.49
C THR A 50 2.90 -10.95 4.63
N TYR A 51 4.14 -10.83 5.11
CA TYR A 51 4.49 -9.85 6.13
C TYR A 51 4.36 -8.40 5.66
N ALA A 52 4.57 -8.14 4.37
CA ALA A 52 4.31 -6.82 3.80
C ALA A 52 2.81 -6.51 3.76
N ALA A 53 1.99 -7.48 3.34
CA ALA A 53 0.54 -7.34 3.35
C ALA A 53 -0.02 -7.08 4.75
N MET A 54 0.55 -7.74 5.78
CA MET A 54 0.21 -7.48 7.18
C MET A 54 0.51 -6.04 7.59
N ASP A 55 1.70 -5.53 7.28
CA ASP A 55 2.05 -4.13 7.59
C ASP A 55 1.08 -3.14 6.90
N PHE A 56 0.75 -3.40 5.62
CA PHE A 56 -0.20 -2.57 4.88
C PHE A 56 -1.62 -2.64 5.45
N ARG A 57 -2.04 -3.82 5.95
CA ARG A 57 -3.35 -3.93 6.62
C ARG A 57 -3.35 -3.22 7.96
N GLU A 58 -2.32 -3.39 8.77
CA GLU A 58 -2.22 -2.68 10.05
C GLU A 58 -2.18 -1.15 9.83
N ALA A 59 -1.55 -0.67 8.75
CA ALA A 59 -1.60 0.74 8.38
C ALA A 59 -3.03 1.20 8.04
N GLN A 60 -3.82 0.37 7.36
CA GLN A 60 -5.23 0.65 7.12
C GLN A 60 -6.05 0.62 8.41
N ASP A 61 -5.81 -0.33 9.31
CA ASP A 61 -6.51 -0.41 10.61
C ASP A 61 -6.31 0.89 11.41
N GLU A 62 -5.10 1.46 11.40
CA GLU A 62 -4.81 2.74 12.06
C GLU A 62 -5.54 3.92 11.41
N LEU A 63 -5.58 3.96 10.07
CA LEU A 63 -6.31 4.98 9.32
C LEU A 63 -7.83 4.89 9.57
N GLU A 64 -8.37 3.69 9.57
CA GLU A 64 -9.80 3.40 9.80
C GLU A 64 -10.18 3.65 11.26
N TRP A 65 -9.26 3.46 12.20
CA TRP A 65 -9.48 3.82 13.59
C TRP A 65 -9.59 5.34 13.78
N ALA A 66 -8.70 6.11 13.14
CA ALA A 66 -8.71 7.58 13.23
C ALA A 66 -9.86 8.21 12.41
N HIS A 67 -10.16 7.64 11.24
CA HIS A 67 -11.19 8.10 10.32
C HIS A 67 -12.11 6.93 9.91
N PRO A 68 -13.12 6.59 10.73
CA PRO A 68 -13.96 5.40 10.54
C PRO A 68 -14.77 5.37 9.25
N ASP A 69 -14.95 6.51 8.60
CA ASP A 69 -15.71 6.64 7.38
C ASP A 69 -14.87 6.44 6.11
N LEU A 70 -13.52 6.36 6.22
CA LEU A 70 -12.62 6.15 5.07
C LEU A 70 -13.03 4.97 4.18
N PRO A 71 -13.32 3.76 4.70
CA PRO A 71 -13.71 2.63 3.85
C PRO A 71 -15.00 2.86 3.04
N ALA A 72 -15.89 3.71 3.54
CA ALA A 72 -17.16 4.00 2.87
C ALA A 72 -17.03 5.04 1.75
N ARG A 73 -16.00 5.90 1.81
CA ARG A 73 -15.77 6.99 0.84
C ARG A 73 -14.65 6.69 -0.16
N CYS A 74 -13.72 5.79 0.18
CA CYS A 74 -12.55 5.49 -0.63
C CYS A 74 -12.80 4.34 -1.61
N ALA A 75 -12.06 4.36 -2.73
CA ALA A 75 -12.07 3.25 -3.66
C ALA A 75 -11.15 2.12 -3.17
N ALA A 76 -11.72 0.95 -2.86
CA ALA A 76 -10.98 -0.27 -2.55
C ALA A 76 -10.43 -0.91 -3.83
N VAL A 77 -9.38 -0.33 -4.40
CA VAL A 77 -8.84 -0.76 -5.71
C VAL A 77 -8.02 -2.03 -5.59
N ASP A 78 -8.55 -3.13 -6.13
CA ASP A 78 -7.82 -4.38 -6.37
C ASP A 78 -7.25 -4.40 -7.80
N LEU A 79 -5.94 -4.59 -7.93
CA LEU A 79 -5.28 -4.72 -9.23
C LEU A 79 -5.58 -6.07 -9.90
N GLY A 80 -6.13 -7.05 -9.16
CA GLY A 80 -6.43 -8.40 -9.62
C GLY A 80 -5.22 -9.33 -9.62
N GLN A 81 -5.40 -10.51 -10.21
CA GLN A 81 -4.34 -11.52 -10.30
C GLN A 81 -3.23 -11.08 -11.25
N LEU A 82 -1.97 -11.28 -10.86
CA LEU A 82 -0.82 -10.89 -11.66
C LEU A 82 -0.77 -11.67 -12.97
N ASP A 83 -0.60 -10.97 -14.09
CA ASP A 83 -0.28 -11.61 -15.35
C ASP A 83 1.15 -12.20 -15.34
N PRO A 84 1.36 -13.47 -15.72
CA PRO A 84 2.68 -14.08 -15.76
C PRO A 84 3.71 -13.31 -16.59
N THR A 85 3.26 -12.51 -17.58
CA THR A 85 4.14 -11.71 -18.44
C THR A 85 4.65 -10.42 -17.78
N GLU A 86 3.99 -9.92 -16.73
CA GLU A 86 4.49 -8.78 -15.94
C GLU A 86 5.70 -9.23 -15.11
N GLY A 87 5.64 -10.43 -14.54
CA GLY A 87 6.72 -11.04 -13.77
C GLY A 87 6.89 -10.49 -12.35
N GLU A 88 7.46 -11.31 -11.47
CA GLU A 88 7.65 -10.98 -10.05
C GLU A 88 8.42 -9.66 -9.82
N PRO A 89 9.58 -9.40 -10.45
CA PRO A 89 10.37 -8.20 -10.13
C PRO A 89 9.60 -6.89 -10.42
N ARG A 90 8.78 -6.90 -11.48
CA ARG A 90 7.97 -5.76 -11.86
C ARG A 90 6.79 -5.57 -10.92
N ALA A 91 6.14 -6.66 -10.51
CA ALA A 91 5.07 -6.63 -9.52
C ALA A 91 5.56 -6.05 -8.18
N ARG A 92 6.75 -6.46 -7.70
CA ARG A 92 7.37 -5.88 -6.50
C ARG A 92 7.61 -4.38 -6.63
N LEU A 93 8.12 -3.93 -7.78
CA LEU A 93 8.32 -2.50 -8.04
C LEU A 93 7.01 -1.72 -8.00
N ILE A 94 5.93 -2.28 -8.54
CA ILE A 94 4.60 -1.65 -8.52
C ILE A 94 4.10 -1.51 -7.07
N ILE A 95 4.22 -2.56 -6.26
CA ILE A 95 3.83 -2.50 -4.84
C ILE A 95 4.67 -1.45 -4.09
N ASP A 96 5.98 -1.40 -4.32
CA ASP A 96 6.86 -0.38 -3.72
C ASP A 96 6.46 1.04 -4.16
N GLN A 97 6.09 1.24 -5.43
CA GLN A 97 5.63 2.54 -5.93
C GLN A 97 4.34 3.01 -5.26
N LEU A 98 3.35 2.12 -5.13
CA LEU A 98 2.09 2.42 -4.45
C LEU A 98 2.32 2.79 -2.98
N ALA A 99 3.09 1.98 -2.26
CA ALA A 99 3.40 2.23 -0.86
C ALA A 99 4.30 3.47 -0.67
N THR A 100 5.21 3.76 -1.60
CA THR A 100 6.00 5.01 -1.61
C THR A 100 5.08 6.22 -1.78
N ALA A 101 4.12 6.12 -2.70
CA ALA A 101 3.19 7.20 -2.96
C ALA A 101 2.24 7.45 -1.76
N ALA A 102 1.84 6.40 -1.04
CA ALA A 102 1.13 6.51 0.23
C ALA A 102 2.00 7.16 1.32
N LEU A 103 3.26 6.72 1.45
CA LEU A 103 4.21 7.23 2.43
C LEU A 103 4.52 8.71 2.22
N HIS A 104 4.74 9.14 0.98
CA HIS A 104 4.97 10.55 0.67
C HIS A 104 3.76 11.42 1.01
N ARG A 105 2.54 10.93 0.77
CA ARG A 105 1.30 11.63 1.18
C ARG A 105 1.18 11.71 2.70
N ALA A 106 1.47 10.62 3.42
CA ALA A 106 1.48 10.62 4.89
C ALA A 106 2.49 11.63 5.46
N ILE A 107 3.70 11.67 4.92
CA ILE A 107 4.74 12.63 5.34
C ILE A 107 4.31 14.07 5.01
N ALA A 108 3.75 14.32 3.82
CA ALA A 108 3.27 15.64 3.43
C ALA A 108 2.09 16.11 4.28
N LEU A 109 1.19 15.19 4.66
CA LEU A 109 0.06 15.52 5.53
C LEU A 109 0.54 15.85 6.95
N ALA A 110 1.56 15.14 7.45
CA ALA A 110 2.16 15.39 8.75
C ALA A 110 2.86 16.76 8.88
N THR A 111 3.15 17.46 7.78
CA THR A 111 3.69 18.84 7.82
C THR A 111 2.59 19.91 7.83
N THR A 112 1.32 19.52 7.78
CA THR A 112 0.17 20.41 7.91
C THR A 112 -0.24 20.59 9.38
N ASP A 113 -1.14 21.54 9.64
CA ASP A 113 -1.70 21.75 10.97
C ASP A 113 -2.76 20.68 11.26
N LEU A 114 -2.35 19.61 11.94
CA LEU A 114 -3.17 18.47 12.32
C LEU A 114 -3.44 18.49 13.82
N ASP A 115 -4.58 17.93 14.22
CA ASP A 115 -4.80 17.65 15.62
C ASP A 115 -3.91 16.50 16.11
N VAL A 116 -3.84 16.33 17.45
CA VAL A 116 -3.00 15.30 18.06
C VAL A 116 -3.41 13.87 17.63
N PRO A 117 -4.71 13.51 17.60
CA PRO A 117 -5.15 12.22 17.06
C PRO A 117 -4.63 11.91 15.65
N ASP A 118 -4.75 12.85 14.72
CA ASP A 118 -4.34 12.69 13.33
C ASP A 118 -2.82 12.55 13.21
N LEU A 119 -2.06 13.36 13.97
CA LEU A 119 -0.60 13.24 14.02
C LEU A 119 -0.16 11.87 14.57
N LEU A 120 -0.82 11.38 15.62
CA LEU A 120 -0.55 10.06 16.20
C LEU A 120 -0.90 8.92 15.23
N CYS A 121 -1.97 9.07 14.45
CA CYS A 121 -2.30 8.14 13.38
C CYS A 121 -1.17 8.07 12.35
N LEU A 122 -0.72 9.21 11.81
CA LEU A 122 0.38 9.25 10.84
C LEU A 122 1.69 8.70 11.39
N ALA A 123 1.99 8.94 12.67
CA ALA A 123 3.15 8.38 13.36
C ALA A 123 3.11 6.84 13.46
N ARG A 124 1.92 6.21 13.47
CA ARG A 124 1.76 4.74 13.46
C ARG A 124 1.69 4.15 12.06
N VAL A 125 1.11 4.87 11.10
CA VAL A 125 1.00 4.47 9.68
C VAL A 125 2.36 4.51 8.97
N THR A 126 3.14 5.57 9.18
CA THR A 126 4.40 5.81 8.45
C THR A 126 5.41 4.68 8.61
N PRO A 127 5.72 4.17 9.83
CA PRO A 127 6.63 3.04 9.99
C PRO A 127 6.16 1.77 9.30
N LYS A 128 4.85 1.48 9.31
CA LYS A 128 4.27 0.29 8.67
C LYS A 128 4.39 0.33 7.15
N LEU A 129 4.13 1.51 6.54
CA LEU A 129 4.39 1.72 5.12
C LEU A 129 5.87 1.52 4.78
N PHE A 130 6.76 2.00 5.64
CA PHE A 130 8.21 1.83 5.44
C PHE A 130 8.64 0.36 5.52
N THR A 131 8.22 -0.38 6.56
CA THR A 131 8.58 -1.79 6.75
C THR A 131 7.93 -2.69 5.69
N GLY A 132 6.70 -2.39 5.27
CA GLY A 132 6.03 -3.11 4.19
C GLY A 132 6.81 -3.01 2.87
N ARG A 133 7.29 -1.81 2.54
CA ARG A 133 8.16 -1.58 1.37
C ARG A 133 9.50 -2.31 1.46
N ALA A 134 10.14 -2.27 2.63
CA ALA A 134 11.39 -2.99 2.89
C ALA A 134 11.23 -4.49 2.58
N LYS A 135 10.16 -5.12 3.08
CA LYS A 135 9.81 -6.52 2.82
C LYS A 135 9.50 -6.80 1.35
N VAL A 136 8.73 -5.93 0.69
CA VAL A 136 8.40 -6.05 -0.75
C VAL A 136 9.64 -5.98 -1.63
N THR A 137 10.64 -5.18 -1.27
CA THR A 137 11.84 -4.98 -2.08
C THR A 137 13.00 -5.89 -1.68
N GLY A 138 12.85 -6.70 -0.63
CA GLY A 138 13.95 -7.49 -0.05
C GLY A 138 15.06 -6.62 0.55
N ARG A 139 14.80 -5.33 0.75
CA ARG A 139 15.72 -4.38 1.38
C ARG A 139 15.41 -4.39 2.87
N MET A 140 16.00 -5.31 3.64
CA MET A 140 16.00 -5.13 5.09
C MET A 140 16.82 -3.87 5.45
N PRO A 141 16.36 -3.04 6.40
CA PRO A 141 17.22 -2.06 7.05
C PRO A 141 18.36 -2.74 7.84
#